data_AF-A0A2E7Y5I6-F1
#
_entry.id   AF-A0A2E7Y5I6-F1
#
_cell.length_a   1.000
_cell.length_b   1.000
_cell.length_c   1.000
_cell.angle_alpha   90.00
_cell.angle_beta   90.00
_cell.angle_gamma   90.00
#
_symmetry.space_group_name_H-M   'P 1'
#
loop_
_entity.id
_entity.type
_entity.pdbx_description
1 polymer ?
#
loop_
_entity_poly.entity_id
_entity_poly.type
_entity_poly.pdbx_seq_one_letter_code
_entity_poly.pdbx_strand_id
1 'polypeptide(L)'
;MTPPHRGQRRTAFTLVEILVVIALIGVLAGILLVAVGGATNAARAMRTKATMESLSAAIDSFVLEHGTMPGIVPIAALHTGGSADAWMTNTQNILLHLMGGARVSPMSNDIPLSPSLEAEYNRFKDAAVSEDGVEPLSFTLTDSDHDITYQVVVRTPRIGEGPWINGQDYSPYLSPKEHELLEQWVWGYGNSSELPDGEDNQAITAGFTALPDLVDAWGQPIIVFRRERDSGPILPGGPGVLPQFRLNGIDRYLGATNLGQLQERQLCRSGESARGSRIGDQCESLEREYWLYLLLSHPAMRWEYGDEGDPDYLGTGRSGYAMLSPGPDGIYFARHDGPKDDTTGVPIPPNEFPADNDDPAFENDHDRLKEFDDIVMYGGS
;
A
#
# COMPACT_ATOMS: atom_id res chain seq x y z
N MET A 1 -3.58 88.39 -10.96
CA MET A 1 -2.45 87.93 -10.13
C MET A 1 -2.78 86.52 -9.64
N THR A 2 -2.23 85.49 -10.27
CA THR A 2 -2.37 84.08 -9.89
C THR A 2 -1.10 83.62 -9.17
N PRO A 3 -1.20 82.90 -8.04
CA PRO A 3 -0.02 82.53 -7.26
C PRO A 3 0.80 81.46 -8.00
N PRO A 4 2.14 81.46 -7.87
CA PRO A 4 2.98 80.44 -8.47
C PRO A 4 2.78 79.09 -7.76
N HIS A 5 2.46 78.05 -8.51
CA HIS A 5 2.47 76.68 -8.02
C HIS A 5 3.89 76.31 -7.58
N ARG A 6 4.11 76.16 -6.27
CA ARG A 6 5.31 75.50 -5.72
C ARG A 6 5.33 74.07 -6.25
N GLY A 7 6.19 73.79 -7.23
CA GLY A 7 6.49 72.44 -7.65
C GLY A 7 7.03 71.65 -6.45
N GLN A 8 6.24 70.72 -5.93
CA GLN A 8 6.72 69.75 -4.96
C GLN A 8 7.88 68.99 -5.59
N ARG A 9 9.08 69.14 -5.02
CA ARG A 9 10.24 68.33 -5.39
C ARG A 9 9.86 66.89 -5.13
N ARG A 10 9.72 66.09 -6.20
CA ARG A 10 9.56 64.65 -6.09
C ARG A 10 10.82 64.11 -5.43
N THR A 11 10.69 63.59 -4.21
CA THR A 11 11.75 62.86 -3.53
C THR A 11 12.02 61.60 -4.34
N ALA A 12 13.17 61.56 -5.01
CA ALA A 12 13.64 60.34 -5.64
C ALA A 12 14.10 59.38 -4.53
N PHE A 13 13.71 58.11 -4.65
CA PHE A 13 14.14 57.07 -3.71
C PHE A 13 15.66 56.96 -3.68
N THR A 14 16.21 56.85 -2.48
CA THR A 14 17.63 56.60 -2.30
C THR A 14 17.95 55.14 -2.62
N LEU A 15 19.16 54.88 -3.09
CA LEU A 15 19.65 53.52 -3.33
C LEU A 15 19.58 52.67 -2.05
N VAL A 16 19.79 53.31 -0.90
CA VAL A 16 19.70 52.67 0.43
C VAL A 16 18.26 52.23 0.73
N GLU A 17 17.25 53.05 0.45
CA GLU A 17 15.84 52.66 0.66
C GLU A 17 15.46 51.44 -0.18
N ILE A 18 15.88 51.39 -1.44
CA ILE A 18 15.63 50.21 -2.29
C ILE A 18 16.39 48.98 -1.76
N LEU A 19 17.65 49.13 -1.33
CA LEU A 19 18.46 48.05 -0.79
C LEU A 19 17.84 47.42 0.49
N VAL A 20 17.34 48.26 1.39
CA VAL A 20 16.68 47.78 2.63
C VAL A 20 15.39 47.04 2.30
N VAL A 21 14.61 47.52 1.34
CA VAL A 21 13.34 46.87 0.95
C VAL A 21 13.60 45.50 0.33
N ILE A 22 14.56 45.37 -0.59
CA ILE A 22 14.89 44.05 -1.16
C ILE A 22 15.47 43.11 -0.10
N ALA A 23 16.26 43.62 0.86
CA ALA A 23 16.76 42.82 1.96
C ALA A 23 15.61 42.31 2.86
N LEU A 24 14.64 43.17 3.15
CA LEU A 24 13.46 42.79 3.93
C LEU A 24 12.59 41.76 3.21
N ILE A 25 12.33 41.96 1.91
CA ILE A 25 11.60 40.99 1.08
C ILE A 25 12.35 39.65 1.06
N GLY A 26 13.67 39.67 0.90
CA GLY A 26 14.50 38.46 0.94
C GLY A 26 14.40 37.70 2.26
N VAL A 27 14.43 38.41 3.40
CA VAL A 27 14.25 37.82 4.72
C VAL A 27 12.84 37.24 4.89
N LEU A 28 11.80 37.99 4.54
CA LEU A 28 10.41 37.53 4.65
C LEU A 28 10.14 36.31 3.74
N ALA A 29 10.61 36.35 2.49
CA ALA A 29 10.49 35.24 1.55
C ALA A 29 11.27 34.00 2.03
N GLY A 30 12.47 34.18 2.60
CA GLY A 30 13.27 33.10 3.15
C GLY A 30 12.59 32.37 4.31
N ILE A 31 11.96 33.11 5.23
CA ILE A 31 11.20 32.53 6.34
C ILE A 31 9.96 31.78 5.81
N LEU A 32 9.25 32.37 4.85
CA LEU A 32 8.06 31.75 4.25
C LEU A 32 8.38 30.42 3.54
N LEU A 33 9.49 30.35 2.81
CA LEU A 33 9.87 29.16 2.04
C LEU A 33 10.04 27.91 2.94
N VAL A 34 10.71 28.05 4.09
CA VAL A 34 10.92 26.94 5.03
C VAL A 34 9.60 26.50 5.68
N ALA A 35 8.71 27.44 6.00
CA ALA A 35 7.42 27.13 6.63
C ALA A 35 6.44 26.40 5.67
N VAL A 36 6.50 26.69 4.37
CA VAL A 36 5.59 26.09 3.37
C VAL A 36 5.82 24.59 3.22
N GLY A 37 7.07 24.11 3.26
CA GLY A 37 7.38 22.68 3.10
C GLY A 37 6.77 21.78 4.19
N GLY A 38 6.86 22.18 5.46
CA GLY A 38 6.24 21.45 6.57
C GLY A 38 4.72 21.44 6.49
N ALA A 39 4.11 22.56 6.11
CA ALA A 39 2.67 22.66 5.92
C ALA A 39 2.16 21.75 4.79
N THR A 40 2.93 21.61 3.70
CA THR A 40 2.56 20.70 2.60
C THR A 40 2.62 19.23 3.00
N ASN A 41 3.61 18.80 3.78
CA ASN A 41 3.70 17.41 4.24
C ASN A 41 2.57 17.06 5.21
N ALA A 42 2.25 17.96 6.14
CA ALA A 42 1.09 17.78 7.02
C ALA A 42 -0.23 17.70 6.24
N ALA A 43 -0.41 18.54 5.21
CA ALA A 43 -1.60 18.50 4.35
C ALA A 43 -1.70 17.19 3.56
N ARG A 44 -0.56 16.67 3.04
CA ARG A 44 -0.49 15.36 2.38
C ARG A 44 -0.85 14.24 3.36
N ALA A 45 -0.26 14.21 4.54
CA ALA A 45 -0.58 13.22 5.57
C ALA A 45 -2.07 13.23 5.95
N MET A 46 -2.69 14.41 6.10
CA MET A 46 -4.12 14.51 6.36
C MET A 46 -4.96 13.96 5.20
N ARG A 47 -4.57 14.25 3.95
CA ARG A 47 -5.26 13.70 2.78
C ARG A 47 -5.14 12.19 2.71
N THR A 48 -3.95 11.63 2.93
CA THR A 48 -3.72 10.19 3.00
C THR A 48 -4.61 9.53 4.05
N LYS A 49 -4.67 10.11 5.25
CA LYS A 49 -5.58 9.63 6.31
C LYS A 49 -7.04 9.66 5.87
N ALA A 50 -7.50 10.74 5.24
CA ALA A 50 -8.87 10.81 4.72
C ALA A 50 -9.16 9.75 3.65
N THR A 51 -8.19 9.45 2.77
CA THR A 51 -8.31 8.37 1.78
C THR A 51 -8.42 7.00 2.47
N MET A 52 -7.58 6.73 3.47
CA MET A 52 -7.63 5.50 4.27
C MET A 52 -8.93 5.38 5.09
N GLU A 53 -9.43 6.49 5.67
CA GLU A 53 -10.71 6.54 6.38
C GLU A 53 -11.89 6.23 5.45
N SER A 54 -11.86 6.75 4.22
CA SER A 54 -12.87 6.46 3.19
C SER A 54 -12.89 4.97 2.84
N LEU A 55 -11.71 4.37 2.60
CA LEU A 55 -11.59 2.94 2.36
C LEU A 55 -12.04 2.12 3.60
N SER A 56 -11.67 2.54 4.80
CA SER A 56 -12.06 1.89 6.06
C SER A 56 -13.59 1.86 6.20
N ALA A 57 -14.24 3.00 6.01
CA ALA A 57 -15.70 3.09 6.09
C ALA A 57 -16.39 2.22 5.02
N ALA A 58 -15.82 2.11 3.82
CA ALA A 58 -16.33 1.23 2.77
C ALA A 58 -16.17 -0.26 3.14
N ILE A 59 -15.03 -0.66 3.70
CA ILE A 59 -14.78 -2.02 4.20
C ILE A 59 -15.77 -2.36 5.32
N ASP A 60 -15.89 -1.50 6.34
CA ASP A 60 -16.78 -1.73 7.48
C ASP A 60 -18.25 -1.82 7.04
N SER A 61 -18.68 -0.96 6.10
CA SER A 61 -20.03 -1.01 5.54
C SER A 61 -20.30 -2.30 4.78
N PHE A 62 -19.31 -2.76 4.00
CA PHE A 62 -19.38 -4.03 3.30
C PHE A 62 -19.49 -5.21 4.28
N VAL A 63 -18.66 -5.23 5.33
CA VAL A 63 -18.68 -6.28 6.36
C VAL A 63 -20.02 -6.28 7.11
N LEU A 64 -20.58 -5.11 7.42
CA LEU A 64 -21.88 -4.99 8.08
C LEU A 64 -23.01 -5.60 7.24
N GLU A 65 -22.96 -5.43 5.92
CA GLU A 65 -24.01 -5.92 5.01
C GLU A 65 -23.83 -7.40 4.63
N HIS A 66 -22.59 -7.83 4.38
CA HIS A 66 -22.29 -9.16 3.83
C HIS A 66 -21.70 -10.15 4.85
N GLY A 67 -21.31 -9.70 6.04
CA GLY A 67 -20.74 -10.53 7.09
C GLY A 67 -19.34 -11.10 6.80
N THR A 68 -18.68 -10.63 5.74
CA THR A 68 -17.35 -11.06 5.33
C THR A 68 -16.51 -9.87 4.89
N MET A 69 -15.19 -9.98 5.04
CA MET A 69 -14.27 -9.00 4.51
C MET A 69 -14.34 -8.95 2.97
N PRO A 70 -14.21 -7.76 2.35
CA PRO A 70 -14.19 -7.61 0.90
C PRO A 70 -12.94 -8.26 0.28
N GLY A 71 -13.02 -8.51 -1.02
CA GLY A 71 -12.08 -9.29 -1.83
C GLY A 71 -12.83 -10.23 -2.77
N ILE A 72 -12.58 -10.13 -4.08
CA ILE A 72 -13.27 -10.92 -5.11
C ILE A 72 -12.81 -12.39 -5.12
N VAL A 73 -11.63 -12.67 -4.56
CA VAL A 73 -11.09 -14.02 -4.32
C VAL A 73 -10.50 -14.12 -2.90
N PRO A 74 -10.34 -15.33 -2.33
CA PRO A 74 -9.58 -15.53 -1.09
C PRO A 74 -8.13 -15.05 -1.21
N ILE A 75 -7.49 -14.63 -0.11
CA ILE A 75 -6.09 -14.16 -0.17
C ILE A 75 -5.14 -15.31 -0.51
N ALA A 76 -5.49 -16.54 -0.11
CA ALA A 76 -4.75 -17.74 -0.49
C ALA A 76 -4.65 -17.96 -2.02
N ALA A 77 -5.59 -17.42 -2.81
CA ALA A 77 -5.55 -17.46 -4.28
C ALA A 77 -4.62 -16.40 -4.89
N LEU A 78 -4.21 -15.41 -4.10
CA LEU A 78 -3.19 -14.44 -4.52
C LEU A 78 -1.82 -15.11 -4.42
N HIS A 79 -0.90 -14.83 -5.34
CA HIS A 79 0.43 -15.44 -5.27
C HIS A 79 1.34 -14.70 -4.29
N THR A 80 2.27 -15.42 -3.68
CA THR A 80 3.44 -14.88 -2.96
C THR A 80 4.55 -14.45 -3.94
N GLY A 81 5.45 -13.57 -3.51
CA GLY A 81 6.44 -12.87 -4.38
C GLY A 81 7.20 -13.74 -5.40
N GLY A 82 7.50 -13.15 -6.57
CA GLY A 82 8.41 -13.71 -7.59
C GLY A 82 7.80 -14.56 -8.72
N SER A 83 6.54 -14.99 -8.65
CA SER A 83 5.90 -15.71 -9.77
C SER A 83 5.46 -14.75 -10.88
N ALA A 84 5.64 -15.12 -12.16
CA ALA A 84 5.12 -14.35 -13.30
C ALA A 84 3.57 -14.28 -13.31
N ASP A 85 2.92 -15.13 -12.51
CA ASP A 85 1.48 -15.33 -12.46
C ASP A 85 0.75 -14.52 -11.35
N ALA A 86 1.43 -13.67 -10.56
CA ALA A 86 0.69 -12.77 -9.65
C ALA A 86 0.11 -11.56 -10.40
N TRP A 87 -1.17 -11.67 -10.72
CA TRP A 87 -1.96 -10.66 -11.44
C TRP A 87 -2.45 -9.51 -10.56
N MET A 88 -2.56 -9.69 -9.24
CA MET A 88 -3.31 -8.79 -8.37
C MET A 88 -2.75 -8.78 -6.94
N THR A 89 -2.77 -7.61 -6.28
CA THR A 89 -2.46 -7.45 -4.86
C THR A 89 -3.67 -7.60 -3.98
N ASN A 90 -3.48 -7.70 -2.66
CA ASN A 90 -4.61 -7.74 -1.73
C ASN A 90 -5.42 -6.42 -1.73
N THR A 91 -4.76 -5.27 -1.84
CA THR A 91 -5.45 -3.97 -1.97
C THR A 91 -6.32 -3.96 -3.23
N GLN A 92 -5.77 -4.32 -4.39
CA GLN A 92 -6.53 -4.39 -5.65
C GLN A 92 -7.71 -5.38 -5.58
N ASN A 93 -7.51 -6.53 -4.94
CA ASN A 93 -8.56 -7.53 -4.69
C ASN A 93 -9.75 -6.93 -3.93
N ILE A 94 -9.47 -6.13 -2.89
CA ILE A 94 -10.48 -5.43 -2.09
C ILE A 94 -11.14 -4.34 -2.93
N LEU A 95 -10.36 -3.51 -3.62
CA LEU A 95 -10.86 -2.38 -4.40
C LEU A 95 -11.84 -2.84 -5.49
N LEU A 96 -11.51 -3.90 -6.24
CA LEU A 96 -12.41 -4.45 -7.26
C LEU A 96 -13.72 -4.97 -6.64
N HIS A 97 -13.69 -5.49 -5.41
CA HIS A 97 -14.92 -5.92 -4.74
C HIS A 97 -15.74 -4.71 -4.25
N LEU A 98 -15.12 -3.63 -3.79
CA LEU A 98 -15.85 -2.47 -3.28
C LEU A 98 -16.39 -1.55 -4.40
N MET A 99 -15.60 -1.37 -5.46
CA MET A 99 -15.93 -0.49 -6.59
C MET A 99 -16.73 -1.23 -7.68
N GLY A 100 -16.65 -2.56 -7.74
CA GLY A 100 -17.20 -3.34 -8.84
C GLY A 100 -16.28 -3.39 -10.06
N GLY A 101 -16.86 -3.77 -11.20
CA GLY A 101 -16.13 -3.92 -12.47
C GLY A 101 -15.41 -5.26 -12.65
N ALA A 102 -15.56 -6.21 -11.71
CA ALA A 102 -15.04 -7.56 -11.83
C ALA A 102 -16.14 -8.64 -11.69
N ARG A 103 -15.92 -9.80 -12.31
CA ARG A 103 -16.67 -11.04 -12.04
C ARG A 103 -15.68 -12.19 -11.84
N VAL A 104 -16.05 -13.12 -10.97
CA VAL A 104 -15.24 -14.28 -10.62
C VAL A 104 -16.07 -15.54 -10.79
N SER A 105 -15.44 -16.57 -11.35
CA SER A 105 -16.02 -17.90 -11.46
C SER A 105 -15.02 -18.95 -10.93
N PRO A 106 -15.33 -19.67 -9.83
CA PRO A 106 -14.49 -20.77 -9.38
C PRO A 106 -14.58 -21.95 -10.35
N MET A 107 -13.44 -22.44 -10.79
CA MET A 107 -13.26 -23.71 -11.47
C MET A 107 -12.79 -24.74 -10.45
N SER A 108 -13.64 -25.72 -10.19
CA SER A 108 -13.24 -26.98 -9.57
C SER A 108 -14.03 -28.10 -10.21
N ASN A 109 -13.39 -29.25 -10.45
CA ASN A 109 -14.07 -30.43 -10.96
C ASN A 109 -15.12 -30.96 -9.96
N ASP A 110 -15.01 -30.60 -8.68
CA ASP A 110 -15.82 -31.12 -7.58
C ASP A 110 -16.89 -30.14 -7.07
N ILE A 111 -16.87 -28.87 -7.51
CA ILE A 111 -17.84 -27.84 -7.09
C ILE A 111 -18.62 -27.37 -8.32
N PRO A 112 -19.84 -27.91 -8.57
CA PRO A 112 -20.66 -27.45 -9.68
C PRO A 112 -21.06 -25.99 -9.47
N LEU A 113 -20.72 -25.14 -10.43
CA LEU A 113 -21.15 -23.74 -10.46
C LEU A 113 -22.68 -23.68 -10.49
N SER A 114 -23.25 -22.70 -9.77
CA SER A 114 -24.68 -22.41 -9.96
C SER A 114 -24.90 -21.90 -11.39
N PRO A 115 -25.93 -22.37 -12.13
CA PRO A 115 -26.18 -21.93 -13.50
C PRO A 115 -26.32 -20.40 -13.64
N SER A 116 -26.82 -19.73 -12.60
CA SER A 116 -26.94 -18.27 -12.55
C SER A 116 -25.60 -17.55 -12.50
N LEU A 117 -24.63 -18.07 -11.73
CA LEU A 117 -23.30 -17.49 -11.62
C LEU A 117 -22.52 -17.65 -12.94
N GLU A 118 -22.58 -18.84 -13.53
CA GLU A 118 -21.92 -19.12 -14.81
C GLU A 118 -22.51 -18.25 -15.93
N ALA A 119 -23.84 -18.10 -15.97
CA ALA A 119 -24.51 -17.23 -16.95
C ALA A 119 -24.11 -15.76 -16.79
N GLU A 120 -24.04 -15.22 -15.57
CA GLU A 120 -23.62 -13.83 -15.33
C GLU A 120 -22.13 -13.62 -15.67
N TYR A 121 -21.26 -14.56 -15.28
CA TYR A 121 -19.84 -14.47 -15.62
C TYR A 121 -19.64 -14.44 -17.14
N ASN A 122 -20.26 -15.36 -17.88
CA ASN A 122 -20.17 -15.39 -19.34
C ASN A 122 -20.81 -14.15 -19.97
N ARG A 123 -21.97 -13.69 -19.45
CA ARG A 123 -22.59 -12.44 -19.90
C ARG A 123 -21.67 -11.25 -19.72
N PHE A 124 -21.01 -11.12 -18.58
CA PHE A 124 -20.14 -9.99 -18.28
C PHE A 124 -18.86 -10.01 -19.13
N LYS A 125 -18.29 -11.19 -19.33
CA LYS A 125 -17.12 -11.45 -20.18
C LYS A 125 -17.42 -11.20 -21.66
N ASP A 126 -18.55 -11.71 -22.16
CA ASP A 126 -18.90 -11.69 -23.59
C ASP A 126 -19.72 -10.45 -23.99
N ALA A 127 -20.18 -9.64 -23.03
CA ALA A 127 -20.84 -8.36 -23.30
C ALA A 127 -19.92 -7.51 -24.18
N ALA A 128 -20.32 -7.35 -25.44
CA ALA A 128 -19.45 -7.06 -26.55
C ALA A 128 -18.50 -5.89 -26.28
N VAL A 129 -17.25 -6.05 -26.73
CA VAL A 129 -16.19 -5.02 -26.84
C VAL A 129 -16.72 -3.72 -27.48
N SER A 130 -17.86 -3.78 -28.18
CA SER A 130 -18.53 -2.66 -28.83
C SER A 130 -19.19 -1.62 -27.92
N GLU A 131 -19.46 -1.89 -26.64
CA GLU A 131 -20.07 -0.87 -25.75
C GLU A 131 -19.03 0.18 -25.30
N ASP A 132 -17.82 -0.26 -24.95
CA ASP A 132 -16.79 0.60 -24.37
C ASP A 132 -15.49 0.68 -25.19
N GLY A 133 -15.34 -0.18 -26.22
CA GLY A 133 -14.14 -0.25 -27.05
C GLY A 133 -12.90 -0.84 -26.38
N VAL A 134 -13.02 -1.34 -25.14
CA VAL A 134 -11.92 -1.89 -24.34
C VAL A 134 -12.14 -3.39 -24.11
N GLU A 135 -11.12 -4.20 -24.46
CA GLU A 135 -11.12 -5.64 -24.21
C GLU A 135 -11.10 -5.94 -22.70
N PRO A 136 -11.87 -6.94 -22.23
CA PRO A 136 -11.86 -7.33 -20.82
C PRO A 136 -10.52 -7.96 -20.42
N LEU A 137 -9.98 -7.55 -19.28
CA LEU A 137 -8.80 -8.17 -18.68
C LEU A 137 -9.23 -9.50 -18.04
N SER A 138 -8.77 -10.63 -18.60
CA SER A 138 -9.10 -11.97 -18.12
C SER A 138 -7.86 -12.71 -17.66
N PHE A 139 -7.91 -13.28 -16.45
CA PHE A 139 -6.80 -14.04 -15.87
C PHE A 139 -7.29 -15.09 -14.88
N THR A 140 -6.39 -15.96 -14.45
CA THR A 140 -6.67 -17.07 -13.56
C THR A 140 -5.80 -16.98 -12.32
N LEU A 141 -6.37 -17.29 -11.15
CA LEU A 141 -5.70 -17.34 -9.86
C LEU A 141 -5.96 -18.69 -9.20
N THR A 142 -4.95 -19.32 -8.60
CA THR A 142 -5.10 -20.64 -7.99
C THR A 142 -4.83 -20.57 -6.49
N ASP A 143 -5.80 -21.01 -5.70
CA ASP A 143 -5.64 -21.26 -4.27
C ASP A 143 -5.04 -22.65 -4.08
N SER A 144 -3.74 -22.69 -3.77
CA SER A 144 -3.00 -23.94 -3.57
C SER A 144 -3.42 -24.69 -2.30
N ASP A 145 -4.01 -24.01 -1.32
CA ASP A 145 -4.38 -24.61 -0.05
C ASP A 145 -5.68 -25.42 -0.18
N HIS A 146 -6.55 -25.02 -1.09
CA HIS A 146 -7.86 -25.64 -1.32
C HIS A 146 -8.01 -26.31 -2.71
N ASP A 147 -7.00 -26.22 -3.57
CA ASP A 147 -7.01 -26.71 -4.96
C ASP A 147 -8.18 -26.14 -5.78
N ILE A 148 -8.46 -24.84 -5.60
CA ILE A 148 -9.52 -24.11 -6.31
C ILE A 148 -8.88 -23.10 -7.24
N THR A 149 -9.28 -23.11 -8.51
CA THR A 149 -8.80 -22.18 -9.52
C THR A 149 -9.89 -21.17 -9.86
N TYR A 150 -9.65 -19.88 -9.66
CA TYR A 150 -10.60 -18.80 -9.92
C TYR A 150 -10.31 -18.16 -11.27
N GLN A 151 -11.29 -18.12 -12.17
CA GLN A 151 -11.22 -17.23 -13.33
C GLN A 151 -11.77 -15.87 -12.95
N VAL A 152 -11.00 -14.83 -13.27
CA VAL A 152 -11.33 -13.44 -13.00
C VAL A 152 -11.41 -12.69 -14.32
N VAL A 153 -12.49 -11.94 -14.50
CA VAL A 153 -12.64 -10.99 -15.60
C VAL A 153 -12.88 -9.60 -15.03
N VAL A 154 -12.10 -8.62 -15.50
CA VAL A 154 -12.19 -7.22 -15.09
C VAL A 154 -12.47 -6.36 -16.31
N ARG A 155 -13.45 -5.48 -16.20
CA ARG A 155 -13.76 -4.46 -17.19
C ARG A 155 -13.53 -3.09 -16.58
N THR A 156 -12.40 -2.48 -16.93
CA THR A 156 -12.01 -1.16 -16.42
C THR A 156 -13.06 -0.06 -16.64
N PRO A 157 -13.82 -0.01 -17.76
CA PRO A 157 -14.85 1.02 -17.95
C PRO A 157 -16.06 0.86 -17.00
N ARG A 158 -16.23 -0.33 -16.43
CA ARG A 158 -17.35 -0.68 -15.55
C ARG A 158 -16.98 -0.63 -14.07
N ILE A 159 -15.75 -0.22 -13.74
CA ILE A 159 -15.35 0.08 -12.37
C ILE A 159 -16.15 1.29 -11.89
N GLY A 160 -16.75 1.19 -10.70
CA GLY A 160 -17.65 2.20 -10.16
C GLY A 160 -19.13 1.91 -10.38
N GLU A 161 -19.50 0.86 -11.12
CA GLU A 161 -20.90 0.38 -11.16
C GLU A 161 -21.33 -0.31 -9.87
N GLY A 162 -20.36 -0.69 -9.02
CA GLY A 162 -20.56 -1.43 -7.80
C GLY A 162 -20.52 -2.95 -7.99
N PRO A 163 -20.42 -3.72 -6.89
CA PRO A 163 -20.25 -5.15 -6.98
C PRO A 163 -21.54 -5.88 -7.30
N TRP A 164 -21.37 -7.03 -7.94
CA TRP A 164 -22.42 -8.03 -8.06
C TRP A 164 -22.16 -9.16 -7.08
N ILE A 165 -23.13 -9.43 -6.21
CA ILE A 165 -23.00 -10.40 -5.12
C ILE A 165 -24.29 -11.22 -5.10
N ASN A 166 -24.17 -12.55 -5.23
CA ASN A 166 -25.27 -13.49 -5.13
C ASN A 166 -26.49 -13.17 -6.02
N GLY A 167 -26.27 -12.71 -7.26
CA GLY A 167 -27.36 -12.43 -8.20
C GLY A 167 -27.91 -11.01 -8.15
N GLN A 168 -27.38 -10.15 -7.28
CA GLN A 168 -27.83 -8.77 -7.11
C GLN A 168 -26.69 -7.78 -7.34
N ASP A 169 -26.99 -6.70 -8.05
CA ASP A 169 -26.11 -5.54 -8.18
C ASP A 169 -26.27 -4.61 -6.96
N TYR A 170 -25.15 -4.16 -6.41
CA TYR A 170 -25.08 -3.20 -5.32
C TYR A 170 -24.48 -1.89 -5.83
N SER A 171 -24.81 -0.78 -5.18
CA SER A 171 -24.09 0.48 -5.42
C SER A 171 -22.63 0.33 -4.96
N PRO A 172 -21.66 1.02 -5.60
CA PRO A 172 -20.27 0.97 -5.17
C PRO A 172 -20.14 1.45 -3.72
N TYR A 173 -19.44 0.65 -2.91
CA TYR A 173 -19.12 1.01 -1.51
C TYR A 173 -18.02 2.07 -1.45
N LEU A 174 -17.17 2.10 -2.47
CA LEU A 174 -16.04 3.01 -2.58
C LEU A 174 -16.06 3.68 -3.96
N SER A 175 -15.78 4.98 -4.00
CA SER A 175 -15.62 5.74 -5.24
C SER A 175 -14.46 6.72 -5.08
N PRO A 176 -13.21 6.24 -5.22
CA PRO A 176 -12.02 7.07 -5.08
C PRO A 176 -12.01 8.15 -6.17
N LYS A 177 -11.37 9.26 -5.87
CA LYS A 177 -11.10 10.29 -6.87
C LYS A 177 -9.98 9.83 -7.79
N GLU A 178 -9.94 10.36 -9.01
CA GLU A 178 -8.92 10.02 -10.02
C GLU A 178 -7.49 10.08 -9.48
N HIS A 179 -7.15 11.13 -8.73
CA HIS A 179 -5.81 11.30 -8.14
C HIS A 179 -5.52 10.39 -6.93
N GLU A 180 -6.50 9.66 -6.42
CA GLU A 180 -6.33 8.66 -5.36
C GLU A 180 -6.08 7.27 -5.96
N LEU A 181 -6.14 7.14 -7.28
CA LEU A 181 -5.84 5.91 -8.00
C LEU A 181 -4.51 6.03 -8.74
N LEU A 182 -3.70 4.98 -8.67
CA LEU A 182 -2.56 4.82 -9.57
C LEU A 182 -3.06 4.20 -10.87
N GLU A 183 -2.91 4.94 -11.97
CA GLU A 183 -3.33 4.46 -13.29
C GLU A 183 -2.38 3.39 -13.85
N GLN A 184 -1.08 3.46 -13.54
CA GLN A 184 -0.11 2.48 -14.04
C GLN A 184 1.17 2.42 -13.20
N TRP A 185 1.67 1.21 -13.00
CA TRP A 185 2.97 0.93 -12.39
C TRP A 185 4.09 0.86 -13.44
N VAL A 186 5.31 1.29 -13.09
CA VAL A 186 6.53 1.02 -13.88
C VAL A 186 7.25 -0.16 -13.24
N TRP A 187 7.54 -1.21 -14.01
CA TRP A 187 8.13 -2.44 -13.49
C TRP A 187 9.56 -2.23 -12.97
N GLY A 188 9.93 -3.07 -12.00
CA GLY A 188 11.30 -3.34 -11.62
C GLY A 188 11.34 -4.48 -10.60
N TYR A 189 11.67 -5.69 -11.06
CA TYR A 189 12.02 -6.82 -10.21
C TYR A 189 13.33 -7.37 -10.79
N GLY A 190 14.47 -7.13 -10.13
CA GLY A 190 15.80 -7.40 -10.70
C GLY A 190 15.91 -8.79 -11.32
N ASN A 191 16.50 -8.92 -12.51
CA ASN A 191 17.94 -9.10 -12.56
C ASN A 191 18.59 -8.64 -13.89
N SER A 192 18.52 -7.35 -14.22
CA SER A 192 19.49 -6.72 -15.12
C SER A 192 19.43 -5.19 -15.04
N SER A 193 20.60 -4.59 -14.94
CA SER A 193 20.88 -3.16 -15.05
C SER A 193 20.48 -2.63 -16.42
N GLU A 194 19.46 -1.77 -16.47
CA GLU A 194 19.34 -0.61 -17.39
C GLU A 194 17.89 -0.07 -17.31
N LEU A 195 17.74 1.12 -16.73
CA LEU A 195 16.64 2.03 -17.08
C LEU A 195 17.00 2.65 -18.45
N PRO A 196 16.17 3.52 -19.05
CA PRO A 196 14.79 3.37 -19.47
C PRO A 196 14.71 3.72 -20.95
N ASP A 197 14.58 2.76 -21.86
CA ASP A 197 14.17 3.08 -23.23
C ASP A 197 13.30 1.94 -23.75
N GLY A 198 12.07 2.31 -24.11
CA GLY A 198 11.09 1.40 -24.65
C GLY A 198 11.50 0.95 -26.04
N GLU A 199 12.11 -0.21 -26.14
CA GLU A 199 12.28 -0.96 -27.38
C GLU A 199 12.96 -2.27 -26.98
N ASP A 200 12.18 -3.29 -26.61
CA ASP A 200 12.53 -4.71 -26.75
C ASP A 200 11.56 -5.56 -25.94
N ASN A 201 10.39 -5.85 -26.52
CA ASN A 201 9.57 -7.08 -26.36
C ASN A 201 9.59 -7.85 -25.01
N GLN A 202 9.72 -7.17 -23.89
CA GLN A 202 9.72 -7.72 -22.54
C GLN A 202 8.27 -7.76 -22.05
N ALA A 203 7.85 -8.94 -21.59
CA ALA A 203 6.48 -9.17 -21.14
C ALA A 203 6.13 -8.20 -20.00
N ILE A 204 5.38 -7.17 -20.34
CA ILE A 204 4.48 -6.47 -19.43
C ILE A 204 3.78 -7.57 -18.64
N THR A 205 3.98 -7.67 -17.33
CA THR A 205 3.07 -8.51 -16.53
C THR A 205 1.75 -7.75 -16.49
N ALA A 206 0.95 -7.95 -17.54
CA ALA A 206 -0.18 -7.12 -17.97
C ALA A 206 -1.32 -7.02 -16.94
N GLY A 207 -1.23 -7.66 -15.78
CA GLY A 207 -2.26 -7.65 -14.73
C GLY A 207 -2.09 -6.53 -13.70
N PHE A 208 -0.95 -6.49 -13.02
CA PHE A 208 -0.76 -5.62 -11.86
C PHE A 208 -0.78 -4.13 -12.21
N THR A 209 -0.15 -3.77 -13.33
CA THR A 209 -0.09 -2.39 -13.83
C THR A 209 -1.41 -1.95 -14.48
N ALA A 210 -2.32 -2.89 -14.76
CA ALA A 210 -3.59 -2.63 -15.46
C ALA A 210 -4.79 -2.52 -14.50
N LEU A 211 -4.62 -2.88 -13.23
CA LEU A 211 -5.64 -2.75 -12.20
C LEU A 211 -5.39 -1.48 -11.37
N PRO A 212 -6.44 -0.70 -11.06
CA PRO A 212 -6.28 0.51 -10.26
C PRO A 212 -5.84 0.14 -8.84
N ASP A 213 -4.89 0.90 -8.31
CA ASP A 213 -4.43 0.77 -6.94
C ASP A 213 -4.65 2.06 -6.16
N LEU A 214 -4.93 1.97 -4.86
CA LEU A 214 -5.20 3.15 -4.04
C LEU A 214 -3.87 3.75 -3.59
N VAL A 215 -3.68 5.05 -3.82
CA VAL A 215 -2.46 5.76 -3.45
C VAL A 215 -2.70 6.80 -2.37
N ASP A 216 -1.62 7.06 -1.64
CA ASP A 216 -1.50 8.17 -0.73
C ASP A 216 -1.26 9.50 -1.46
N ALA A 217 -1.16 10.58 -0.69
CA ALA A 217 -0.97 11.92 -1.23
C ALA A 217 0.43 12.18 -1.84
N TRP A 218 1.36 11.23 -1.73
CA TRP A 218 2.67 11.22 -2.39
C TRP A 218 2.69 10.34 -3.64
N GLY A 219 1.54 9.74 -4.00
CA GLY A 219 1.42 8.86 -5.16
C GLY A 219 2.02 7.48 -4.91
N GLN A 220 2.15 7.09 -3.65
CA GLN A 220 2.59 5.75 -3.25
C GLN A 220 1.40 4.88 -2.90
N PRO A 221 1.41 3.60 -3.29
CA PRO A 221 0.30 2.69 -2.98
C PRO A 221 0.08 2.53 -1.48
N ILE A 222 -1.15 2.17 -1.12
CA ILE A 222 -1.53 1.86 0.26
C ILE A 222 -1.69 0.35 0.37
N ILE A 223 -0.94 -0.28 1.27
CA ILE A 223 -1.08 -1.71 1.56
C ILE A 223 -2.27 -1.91 2.48
N VAL A 224 -3.09 -2.92 2.20
CA VAL A 224 -4.10 -3.43 3.13
C VAL A 224 -3.73 -4.84 3.57
N PHE A 225 -3.49 -5.02 4.86
CA PHE A 225 -3.42 -6.32 5.53
C PHE A 225 -4.81 -6.70 6.00
N ARG A 226 -5.35 -7.80 5.50
CA ARG A 226 -6.67 -8.30 5.87
C ARG A 226 -6.52 -9.59 6.67
N ARG A 227 -7.23 -9.67 7.79
CA ARG A 227 -7.32 -10.87 8.61
C ARG A 227 -8.24 -11.88 7.93
N GLU A 228 -7.79 -13.11 7.74
CA GLU A 228 -8.59 -14.19 7.16
C GLU A 228 -9.30 -15.06 8.20
N ARG A 229 -8.81 -15.05 9.44
CA ARG A 229 -9.41 -15.82 10.54
C ARG A 229 -9.13 -15.20 11.89
N ASP A 230 -10.00 -15.51 12.85
CA ASP A 230 -9.92 -14.94 14.20
C ASP A 230 -8.88 -15.61 15.12
N SER A 231 -8.39 -16.79 14.74
CA SER A 231 -7.52 -17.63 15.58
C SER A 231 -6.40 -18.28 14.78
N GLY A 232 -5.32 -18.67 15.46
CA GLY A 232 -4.10 -19.22 14.86
C GLY A 232 -2.92 -18.28 15.08
N PRO A 233 -1.74 -18.56 14.52
CA PRO A 233 -0.63 -17.62 14.59
C PRO A 233 -0.92 -16.37 13.76
N ILE A 234 -0.39 -15.22 14.17
CA ILE A 234 -0.54 -13.94 13.49
C ILE A 234 0.04 -14.01 12.07
N LEU A 235 1.26 -14.54 11.97
CA LEU A 235 2.05 -14.70 10.75
C LEU A 235 2.25 -16.19 10.42
N PRO A 236 2.70 -16.54 9.20
CA PRO A 236 2.97 -17.93 8.83
C PRO A 236 3.99 -18.60 9.77
N GLY A 237 3.55 -19.61 10.52
CA GLY A 237 4.35 -20.32 11.53
C GLY A 237 4.91 -21.67 11.07
N GLY A 238 5.18 -21.82 9.77
CA GLY A 238 5.68 -23.07 9.18
C GLY A 238 4.67 -23.82 8.31
N PRO A 239 5.07 -24.96 7.70
CA PRO A 239 4.26 -25.67 6.71
C PRO A 239 2.92 -26.18 7.28
N GLY A 240 1.83 -25.91 6.57
CA GLY A 240 0.49 -26.39 6.94
C GLY A 240 -0.18 -25.62 8.10
N VAL A 241 0.51 -24.63 8.67
CA VAL A 241 -0.07 -23.74 9.68
C VAL A 241 -0.65 -22.52 8.99
N LEU A 242 -1.97 -22.37 9.08
CA LEU A 242 -2.66 -21.28 8.41
C LEU A 242 -2.67 -20.01 9.33
N PRO A 243 -2.13 -18.87 8.88
CA PRO A 243 -1.99 -17.67 9.71
C PRO A 243 -3.25 -16.78 9.72
N GLN A 244 -3.41 -15.93 10.74
CA GLN A 244 -4.47 -14.92 10.79
C GLN A 244 -4.31 -13.91 9.64
N PHE A 245 -3.08 -13.51 9.32
CA PHE A 245 -2.76 -12.62 8.22
C PHE A 245 -1.83 -13.31 7.21
N ARG A 246 -2.21 -13.27 5.94
CA ARG A 246 -1.37 -13.72 4.82
C ARG A 246 -0.70 -12.53 4.14
N LEU A 247 0.50 -12.77 3.63
CA LEU A 247 1.28 -11.79 2.88
C LEU A 247 1.11 -11.94 1.35
N ASN A 248 0.32 -12.92 0.91
CA ASN A 248 -0.01 -13.12 -0.50
C ASN A 248 -0.55 -11.83 -1.13
N GLY A 249 -0.02 -11.47 -2.30
CA GLY A 249 -0.34 -10.21 -2.98
C GLY A 249 0.26 -8.95 -2.33
N ILE A 250 0.70 -8.99 -1.06
CA ILE A 250 1.37 -7.86 -0.38
C ILE A 250 2.85 -7.80 -0.76
N ASP A 251 3.50 -8.95 -0.92
CA ASP A 251 4.91 -9.05 -1.34
C ASP A 251 5.23 -8.32 -2.63
N ARG A 252 4.23 -8.05 -3.48
CA ARG A 252 4.42 -7.25 -4.70
C ARG A 252 4.75 -5.80 -4.42
N TYR A 253 4.20 -5.22 -3.35
CA TYR A 253 4.63 -3.90 -2.88
C TYR A 253 6.03 -3.99 -2.29
N LEU A 254 6.23 -4.94 -1.37
CA LEU A 254 7.44 -5.06 -0.55
C LEU A 254 8.68 -5.53 -1.34
N GLY A 255 8.48 -6.13 -2.51
CA GLY A 255 9.54 -6.51 -3.45
C GLY A 255 9.74 -5.54 -4.62
N ALA A 256 8.98 -4.44 -4.69
CA ALA A 256 9.10 -3.49 -5.79
C ALA A 256 10.45 -2.76 -5.76
N THR A 257 11.12 -2.63 -6.91
CA THR A 257 12.29 -1.74 -7.02
C THR A 257 11.95 -0.31 -7.43
N ASN A 258 10.72 -0.10 -7.91
CA ASN A 258 10.20 1.18 -8.38
C ASN A 258 8.76 1.37 -7.88
N LEU A 259 8.58 1.63 -6.58
CA LEU A 259 7.25 1.78 -5.97
C LEU A 259 6.65 3.17 -6.28
N GLY A 260 5.41 3.18 -6.77
CA GLY A 260 4.58 4.38 -6.95
C GLY A 260 5.26 5.50 -7.74
N GLN A 261 4.87 6.75 -7.51
CA GLN A 261 5.39 7.90 -8.26
C GLN A 261 6.82 8.31 -7.89
N LEU A 262 7.25 8.01 -6.66
CA LEU A 262 8.63 8.29 -6.20
C LEU A 262 9.62 7.25 -6.74
N GLN A 263 9.15 6.12 -7.28
CA GLN A 263 9.97 5.05 -7.85
C GLN A 263 10.98 4.49 -6.82
N GLU A 264 10.53 4.30 -5.58
CA GLU A 264 11.40 3.93 -4.48
C GLU A 264 11.51 2.42 -4.32
N ARG A 265 12.70 1.96 -3.93
CA ARG A 265 13.02 0.55 -3.79
C ARG A 265 12.64 0.03 -2.40
N GLN A 266 11.87 -1.05 -2.37
CA GLN A 266 11.39 -1.68 -1.14
C GLN A 266 12.26 -2.85 -0.67
N LEU A 267 13.07 -3.46 -1.55
CA LEU A 267 13.87 -4.63 -1.21
C LEU A 267 14.75 -4.42 0.03
N CYS A 268 14.85 -5.48 0.83
CA CYS A 268 15.67 -5.58 2.01
C CYS A 268 16.90 -6.43 1.67
N ARG A 269 18.07 -5.84 1.38
CA ARG A 269 19.31 -6.59 1.11
C ARG A 269 20.37 -6.35 2.18
N SER A 270 21.04 -7.42 2.60
CA SER A 270 22.22 -7.34 3.46
C SER A 270 23.36 -6.63 2.71
N GLY A 271 23.77 -5.47 3.22
CA GLY A 271 24.88 -4.67 2.67
C GLY A 271 24.50 -3.42 1.88
N GLU A 272 23.22 -3.13 1.67
CA GLU A 272 22.79 -1.83 1.11
C GLU A 272 22.65 -0.75 2.20
N SER A 273 22.69 0.53 1.80
CA SER A 273 22.54 1.69 2.69
C SER A 273 21.19 1.67 3.44
N ALA A 274 21.00 2.52 4.45
CA ALA A 274 19.75 2.66 5.23
C ALA A 274 18.46 2.96 4.43
N ARG A 275 18.50 2.90 3.09
CA ARG A 275 17.39 3.08 2.16
C ARG A 275 16.90 1.70 1.70
N GLY A 276 15.88 1.20 2.39
CA GLY A 276 15.20 -0.06 2.13
C GLY A 276 14.14 -0.32 3.20
N SER A 277 13.12 -1.11 2.87
CA SER A 277 12.04 -1.43 3.80
C SER A 277 12.49 -2.48 4.80
N ARG A 278 12.15 -2.30 6.08
CA ARG A 278 12.36 -3.33 7.11
C ARG A 278 11.39 -4.50 7.00
N ILE A 279 10.28 -4.31 6.29
CA ILE A 279 9.33 -5.37 5.93
C ILE A 279 9.47 -5.79 4.45
N GLY A 280 10.53 -5.34 3.78
CA GLY A 280 10.80 -5.61 2.37
C GLY A 280 10.99 -7.10 2.06
N ASP A 281 10.88 -7.46 0.78
CA ASP A 281 11.24 -8.81 0.31
C ASP A 281 12.77 -9.00 0.35
N GLN A 282 13.21 -10.27 0.42
CA GLN A 282 14.61 -10.71 0.51
C GLN A 282 15.36 -10.37 1.81
N CYS A 283 14.66 -10.02 2.90
CA CYS A 283 15.31 -9.92 4.21
C CYS A 283 15.92 -11.27 4.63
N GLU A 284 17.19 -11.27 5.00
CA GLU A 284 17.92 -12.46 5.48
C GLU A 284 17.76 -12.71 7.00
N SER A 285 16.94 -11.92 7.70
CA SER A 285 16.75 -11.94 9.15
C SER A 285 15.28 -11.91 9.56
N LEU A 286 15.00 -12.27 10.82
CA LEU A 286 13.68 -12.23 11.47
C LEU A 286 13.09 -10.80 11.64
N GLU A 287 13.82 -9.78 11.18
CA GLU A 287 13.42 -8.38 11.28
C GLU A 287 12.06 -8.14 10.63
N ARG A 288 11.85 -8.73 9.46
CA ARG A 288 10.61 -8.56 8.70
C ARG A 288 9.42 -9.08 9.50
N GLU A 289 9.53 -10.30 10.03
CA GLU A 289 8.48 -10.93 10.81
C GLU A 289 8.22 -10.19 12.12
N TYR A 290 9.26 -9.68 12.78
CA TYR A 290 9.09 -8.84 13.97
C TYR A 290 8.24 -7.60 13.70
N TRP A 291 8.59 -6.82 12.66
CA TRP A 291 7.85 -5.59 12.35
C TRP A 291 6.42 -5.86 11.89
N LEU A 292 6.22 -6.94 11.11
CA LEU A 292 4.89 -7.39 10.73
C LEU A 292 4.09 -7.87 11.94
N TYR A 293 4.73 -8.55 12.90
CA TYR A 293 4.09 -9.01 14.12
C TYR A 293 3.64 -7.83 14.98
N LEU A 294 4.50 -6.83 15.21
CA LEU A 294 4.11 -5.62 15.93
C LEU A 294 3.00 -4.87 15.18
N LEU A 295 3.11 -4.74 13.86
CA LEU A 295 2.08 -4.08 13.05
C LEU A 295 0.71 -4.74 13.23
N LEU A 296 0.63 -6.08 13.25
CA LEU A 296 -0.61 -6.83 13.13
C LEU A 296 -1.15 -7.44 14.43
N SER A 297 -0.32 -7.63 15.45
CA SER A 297 -0.72 -8.18 16.74
C SER A 297 -1.31 -7.10 17.67
N HIS A 298 -2.14 -7.52 18.61
CA HIS A 298 -2.72 -6.62 19.61
C HIS A 298 -1.59 -5.96 20.45
N PRO A 299 -1.68 -4.66 20.83
CA PRO A 299 -0.60 -3.96 21.54
C PRO A 299 -0.15 -4.53 22.89
N ALA A 300 -0.97 -5.43 23.46
CA ALA A 300 -0.63 -6.16 24.69
C ALA A 300 0.22 -7.42 24.43
N MET A 301 0.31 -7.86 23.17
CA MET A 301 1.14 -8.97 22.75
C MET A 301 2.57 -8.50 22.60
N ARG A 302 3.50 -9.36 22.99
CA ARG A 302 4.93 -9.15 22.83
C ARG A 302 5.44 -10.21 21.88
N TRP A 303 6.39 -9.84 21.04
CA TRP A 303 7.15 -10.85 20.31
C TRP A 303 7.91 -11.71 21.32
N GLU A 304 7.86 -13.02 21.17
CA GLU A 304 8.53 -13.92 22.08
C GLU A 304 9.23 -14.99 21.25
N TYR A 305 10.42 -15.40 21.69
CA TYR A 305 11.11 -16.54 21.10
C TYR A 305 10.61 -17.78 21.84
N GLY A 306 10.15 -18.78 21.08
CA GLY A 306 9.79 -20.07 21.62
C GLY A 306 11.01 -20.84 22.13
N ASP A 307 10.76 -21.94 22.84
CA ASP A 307 11.79 -22.76 23.49
C ASP A 307 12.84 -23.35 22.53
N GLU A 308 12.51 -23.46 21.24
CA GLU A 308 13.41 -23.97 20.18
C GLU A 308 14.23 -22.86 19.48
N GLY A 309 14.08 -21.60 19.92
CA GLY A 309 14.76 -20.44 19.32
C GLY A 309 14.07 -19.88 18.08
N ASP A 310 12.92 -20.45 17.70
CA ASP A 310 12.05 -19.91 16.66
C ASP A 310 11.02 -18.94 17.27
N PRO A 311 10.65 -17.87 16.56
CA PRO A 311 9.67 -16.91 17.07
C PRO A 311 8.27 -17.53 17.23
N ASP A 312 7.63 -17.21 18.36
CA ASP A 312 6.24 -17.56 18.62
C ASP A 312 5.31 -16.51 18.01
N TYR A 313 4.67 -16.89 16.92
CA TYR A 313 3.68 -16.05 16.24
C TYR A 313 2.29 -16.12 16.88
N LEU A 314 2.13 -16.80 18.02
CA LEU A 314 0.85 -16.86 18.72
C LEU A 314 0.42 -15.46 19.20
N GLY A 315 -0.90 -15.27 19.26
CA GLY A 315 -1.47 -14.04 19.76
C GLY A 315 -2.85 -13.73 19.18
N THR A 316 -3.33 -12.55 19.51
CA THR A 316 -4.58 -11.98 19.01
C THR A 316 -4.24 -10.88 18.02
N GLY A 317 -4.85 -10.91 16.83
CA GLY A 317 -4.73 -9.82 15.88
C GLY A 317 -5.27 -8.50 16.46
N ARG A 318 -4.65 -7.39 16.08
CA ARG A 318 -5.04 -6.05 16.54
C ARG A 318 -6.42 -5.65 16.07
N SER A 319 -6.78 -6.06 14.86
CA SER A 319 -7.95 -5.59 14.13
C SER A 319 -8.31 -6.55 13.00
N GLY A 320 -9.50 -6.41 12.39
CA GLY A 320 -9.90 -7.15 11.19
C GLY A 320 -9.06 -6.81 9.96
N TYR A 321 -8.53 -5.59 9.89
CA TYR A 321 -7.55 -5.19 8.89
C TYR A 321 -6.66 -4.04 9.38
N ALA A 322 -5.48 -3.92 8.77
CA ALA A 322 -4.56 -2.81 8.93
C ALA A 322 -4.23 -2.22 7.56
N MET A 323 -4.05 -0.90 7.48
CA MET A 323 -3.62 -0.19 6.29
C MET A 323 -2.31 0.52 6.57
N LEU A 324 -1.43 0.54 5.58
CA LEU A 324 -0.10 1.13 5.67
C LEU A 324 0.19 1.97 4.43
N SER A 325 0.48 3.25 4.61
CA SER A 325 1.06 4.13 3.59
C SER A 325 2.53 4.38 3.93
N PRO A 326 3.43 4.33 2.93
CA PRO A 326 4.86 4.53 3.12
C PRO A 326 5.24 6.03 3.22
N GLY A 327 4.25 6.92 3.26
CA GLY A 327 4.49 8.32 3.59
C GLY A 327 5.39 9.07 2.59
N PRO A 328 6.14 10.09 3.08
CA PRO A 328 6.85 11.04 2.23
C PRO A 328 8.12 10.49 1.59
N ASP A 329 8.76 9.48 2.18
CA ASP A 329 9.97 8.86 1.64
C ASP A 329 9.64 7.74 0.64
N GLY A 330 8.40 7.25 0.64
CA GLY A 330 7.91 6.21 -0.25
C GLY A 330 8.47 4.83 0.01
N ILE A 331 8.99 4.56 1.20
CA ILE A 331 9.50 3.25 1.60
C ILE A 331 8.74 2.77 2.84
N TYR A 332 8.08 1.61 2.75
CA TYR A 332 7.36 1.06 3.90
C TYR A 332 8.31 0.75 5.05
N PHE A 333 8.10 1.28 6.25
CA PHE A 333 8.97 1.08 7.41
C PHE A 333 10.44 1.19 7.03
N ALA A 334 10.83 2.36 6.51
CA ALA A 334 12.17 2.52 6.01
C ALA A 334 13.21 2.32 7.12
N ARG A 335 14.40 1.86 6.75
CA ARG A 335 15.42 1.62 7.76
C ARG A 335 15.90 2.92 8.40
N HIS A 336 15.96 4.01 7.63
CA HIS A 336 16.56 5.28 8.02
C HIS A 336 15.71 6.20 8.91
N ASP A 337 14.39 6.05 8.89
CA ASP A 337 13.42 6.81 9.67
C ASP A 337 12.91 6.03 10.89
N GLY A 338 13.00 4.70 10.87
CA GLY A 338 12.73 3.84 12.03
C GLY A 338 13.78 3.88 13.14
N PRO A 339 13.67 2.95 14.12
CA PRO A 339 14.51 2.97 15.29
C PRO A 339 16.01 2.80 15.03
N LYS A 340 16.80 3.47 15.86
CA LYS A 340 18.25 3.57 15.72
C LYS A 340 18.92 3.03 16.98
N ASP A 341 20.16 2.59 16.82
CA ASP A 341 21.00 2.23 17.95
C ASP A 341 21.25 3.47 18.81
N ASP A 342 20.97 3.38 20.10
CA ASP A 342 21.04 4.52 21.04
C ASP A 342 22.47 5.05 21.24
N THR A 343 23.49 4.25 20.92
CA THR A 343 24.91 4.60 21.10
C THR A 343 25.49 5.30 19.88
N THR A 344 25.12 4.83 18.68
CA THR A 344 25.68 5.29 17.40
C THR A 344 24.75 6.26 16.68
N GLY A 345 23.44 6.23 16.96
CA GLY A 345 22.42 6.98 16.22
C GLY A 345 22.26 6.53 14.77
N VAL A 346 22.83 5.36 14.42
CA VAL A 346 22.77 4.79 13.07
C VAL A 346 21.63 3.76 13.03
N PRO A 347 20.91 3.64 11.91
CA PRO A 347 19.97 2.54 11.71
C PRO A 347 20.64 1.18 11.85
N ILE A 348 20.05 0.32 12.65
CA ILE A 348 20.56 -1.03 12.90
C ILE A 348 20.44 -1.83 11.61
N PRO A 349 21.51 -2.52 11.13
CA PRO A 349 21.47 -3.26 9.87
C PRO A 349 20.75 -4.61 10.01
N PRO A 350 20.29 -5.22 8.89
CA PRO A 350 19.38 -6.38 8.97
C PRO A 350 20.02 -7.61 9.61
N ASN A 351 21.31 -7.80 9.40
CA ASN A 351 22.11 -8.91 9.94
C ASN A 351 22.43 -8.75 11.43
N GLU A 352 22.13 -7.60 12.02
CA GLU A 352 22.31 -7.32 13.45
C GLU A 352 20.97 -7.19 14.18
N PHE A 353 19.85 -7.54 13.52
CA PHE A 353 18.57 -7.66 14.19
C PHE A 353 18.67 -8.78 15.24
N PRO A 354 18.34 -8.50 16.52
CA PRO A 354 18.66 -9.39 17.62
C PRO A 354 17.84 -10.67 17.51
N ALA A 355 18.47 -11.77 17.94
CA ALA A 355 17.84 -13.08 18.07
C ALA A 355 17.26 -13.31 19.48
N ASP A 356 17.25 -12.29 20.34
CA ASP A 356 16.84 -12.39 21.74
C ASP A 356 16.14 -11.10 22.21
N ASN A 357 15.23 -11.24 23.17
CA ASN A 357 14.31 -10.22 23.67
C ASN A 357 14.97 -9.18 24.61
N ASP A 358 16.24 -9.39 24.99
CA ASP A 358 16.95 -8.57 25.97
C ASP A 358 17.71 -7.37 25.36
N ASP A 359 17.64 -7.17 24.04
CA ASP A 359 18.25 -6.01 23.39
C ASP A 359 17.37 -4.75 23.57
N PRO A 360 17.84 -3.72 24.31
CA PRO A 360 17.06 -2.49 24.52
C PRO A 360 16.76 -1.74 23.22
N ALA A 361 17.56 -1.92 22.16
CA ALA A 361 17.30 -1.32 20.86
C ALA A 361 16.10 -1.95 20.14
N PHE A 362 15.60 -3.09 20.63
CA PHE A 362 14.45 -3.81 20.08
C PHE A 362 13.45 -4.20 21.16
N GLU A 363 13.36 -3.37 22.21
CA GLU A 363 12.33 -3.50 23.23
C GLU A 363 10.98 -3.70 22.55
N ASN A 364 10.26 -4.70 23.04
CA ASN A 364 9.17 -5.37 22.36
C ASN A 364 7.85 -4.58 22.43
N ASP A 365 7.95 -3.31 22.04
CA ASP A 365 6.95 -2.30 22.25
C ASP A 365 6.34 -1.85 20.93
N HIS A 366 5.03 -1.97 20.85
CA HIS A 366 4.22 -1.47 19.74
C HIS A 366 4.37 0.04 19.54
N ASP A 367 4.79 0.78 20.56
CA ASP A 367 5.05 2.22 20.45
C ASP A 367 6.21 2.54 19.50
N ARG A 368 7.12 1.59 19.23
CA ARG A 368 8.20 1.72 18.24
C ARG A 368 7.67 1.96 16.82
N LEU A 369 6.45 1.50 16.52
CA LEU A 369 5.80 1.77 15.23
C LEU A 369 5.57 3.28 14.97
N LYS A 370 5.55 4.11 16.03
CA LYS A 370 5.37 5.57 15.92
C LYS A 370 6.66 6.30 15.53
N GLU A 371 7.80 5.60 15.51
CA GLU A 371 9.08 6.19 15.14
C GLU A 371 9.24 6.34 13.62
N PHE A 372 8.59 5.45 12.86
CA PHE A 372 8.50 5.55 11.41
C PHE A 372 7.61 6.71 10.99
N ASP A 373 7.89 7.28 9.82
CA ASP A 373 7.07 8.34 9.24
C ASP A 373 5.83 7.83 8.47
N ASP A 374 5.75 6.51 8.31
CA ASP A 374 4.62 5.78 7.74
C ASP A 374 3.29 6.12 8.44
N ILE A 375 2.21 6.03 7.66
CA ILE A 375 0.86 6.23 8.17
C ILE A 375 0.17 4.88 8.29
N VAL A 376 -0.11 4.48 9.54
CA VAL A 376 -0.81 3.25 9.87
C VAL A 376 -2.25 3.53 10.31
N MET A 377 -3.19 2.72 9.84
CA MET A 377 -4.59 2.74 10.27
C MET A 377 -5.08 1.32 10.55
N TYR A 378 -5.96 1.17 11.52
CA TYR A 378 -6.56 -0.11 11.91
C TYR A 378 -8.08 0.01 11.86
N GLY A 379 -8.77 -1.06 11.43
CA GLY A 379 -10.23 -1.12 11.41
C GLY A 379 -10.79 -2.55 11.44
N GLY A 380 -12.11 -2.69 11.42
CA GLY A 380 -12.78 -3.99 11.56
C GLY A 380 -12.78 -4.52 13.00
N SER A 381 -13.48 -3.83 13.90
CA SER A 381 -13.65 -4.20 15.33
C SER A 381 -14.55 -5.42 15.54
#